data_AF-A0A1H3JRF5-F1
#
_entry.id   AF-A0A1H3JRF5-F1
#
_cell.length_a   1.000
_cell.length_b   1.000
_cell.length_c   1.000
_cell.angle_alpha   90.00
_cell.angle_beta   90.00
_cell.angle_gamma   90.00
#
_symmetry.space_group_name_H-M   'P 1'
#
loop_
_entity.id
_entity.type
_entity.pdbx_description
1 polymer ?
#
loop_
_entity_poly.entity_id
_entity_poly.type
_entity_poly.pdbx_seq_one_letter_code
_entity_poly.pdbx_strand_id
1 'polypeptide(L)'
;MEHTNKPASPQRAATMRWLLLATLAAAALGCAQHGPATGAANESAAASEAPAGGSAPRSADAGEQAKADLGVMLAYEHRVRVRLPGDKIAARAKAVQDACTGGKFGPCAVLGMDQSGGDSPSARLQVRLVPQAVEPLIALAGQGEQIAERGIQAEDLAVAVRDNAMRRDRLRREHARLLEFQERRDLKMADVLTLSERIAEIESQLQAAEQEAAQQQRRISTQLINFEFGTTLGQESSSEIGEAVRDFGGIVAAVIAFLIRALAVLLPLGIVGGAFVWLLLKFLRARRARRKAAGG
;
A
#
# COMPACT_ATOMS: atom_id res chain seq x y z
N MET A 1 49.01 15.41 -25.72
CA MET A 1 49.04 15.53 -24.25
C MET A 1 48.59 14.20 -23.67
N GLU A 2 49.52 13.26 -23.64
CA GLU A 2 49.43 12.04 -22.83
C GLU A 2 49.54 12.41 -21.36
N HIS A 3 48.76 11.77 -20.49
CA HIS A 3 49.23 11.37 -19.18
C HIS A 3 48.53 10.08 -18.75
N THR A 4 49.29 9.01 -18.90
CA THR A 4 49.18 7.73 -18.20
C THR A 4 49.25 7.93 -16.68
N ASN A 5 48.48 7.20 -15.85
CA ASN A 5 49.08 6.34 -14.82
C ASN A 5 48.09 5.39 -14.11
N LYS A 6 48.65 4.24 -13.79
CA LYS A 6 48.23 2.98 -13.15
C LYS A 6 48.27 3.11 -11.60
N PRO A 7 47.71 2.15 -10.81
CA PRO A 7 47.32 2.36 -9.42
C PRO A 7 48.35 1.89 -8.38
N ALA A 8 48.16 2.31 -7.12
CA ALA A 8 48.83 1.76 -5.95
C ALA A 8 47.92 1.83 -4.71
N SER A 9 47.60 0.66 -4.13
CA SER A 9 47.52 0.47 -2.67
C SER A 9 48.97 0.27 -2.14
N PRO A 10 49.34 0.27 -0.82
CA PRO A 10 48.55 -0.24 0.31
C PRO A 10 48.84 0.37 1.74
N GLN A 11 48.22 -0.24 2.75
CA GLN A 11 48.62 -0.34 4.19
C GLN A 11 48.31 0.78 5.19
N ARG A 12 47.56 0.39 6.24
CA ARG A 12 47.80 0.54 7.71
C ARG A 12 46.50 0.11 8.43
N ALA A 13 46.34 -1.08 9.02
CA ALA A 13 47.02 -1.71 10.16
C ALA A 13 46.97 -0.91 11.47
N ALA A 14 46.38 -1.55 12.49
CA ALA A 14 46.26 -1.16 13.91
C ALA A 14 45.27 0.00 14.15
N THR A 15 44.24 -0.12 14.97
CA THR A 15 44.16 -0.67 16.33
C THR A 15 42.68 -0.91 16.64
N MET A 16 42.35 -1.95 17.42
CA MET A 16 41.40 -1.87 18.55
C MET A 16 41.11 -3.30 19.00
N ARG A 17 41.99 -3.80 19.86
CA ARG A 17 41.79 -4.99 20.67
C ARG A 17 41.78 -4.42 22.08
N TRP A 18 40.66 -4.52 22.80
CA TRP A 18 40.55 -4.65 24.25
C TRP A 18 39.11 -4.44 24.74
N LEU A 19 38.78 -5.17 25.82
CA LEU A 19 37.58 -5.18 26.67
C LEU A 19 36.47 -6.15 26.20
N LEU A 20 36.54 -7.43 26.60
CA LEU A 20 36.10 -8.01 27.90
C LEU A 20 34.57 -7.93 28.06
N LEU A 21 33.85 -9.02 27.82
CA LEU A 21 33.53 -10.14 28.73
C LEU A 21 32.31 -9.86 29.63
N ALA A 22 31.42 -10.85 29.64
CA ALA A 22 30.30 -11.10 30.56
C ALA A 22 29.02 -10.28 30.25
N THR A 23 27.87 -10.89 29.96
CA THR A 23 27.15 -11.79 30.87
C THR A 23 25.90 -12.38 30.19
N LEU A 24 25.41 -13.47 30.81
CA LEU A 24 24.02 -13.90 30.94
C LEU A 24 23.42 -14.89 29.91
N ALA A 25 23.28 -16.10 30.44
CA ALA A 25 22.46 -17.21 29.98
C ALA A 25 20.97 -16.86 29.91
N ALA A 26 20.28 -17.43 28.93
CA ALA A 26 18.91 -17.94 29.06
C ALA A 26 18.58 -18.83 27.86
N ALA A 27 18.53 -20.14 28.11
CA ALA A 27 17.83 -21.11 27.26
C ALA A 27 16.79 -21.78 28.15
N ALA A 28 15.51 -21.58 27.86
CA ALA A 28 14.39 -22.46 28.18
C ALA A 28 13.05 -21.81 27.79
N LEU A 29 12.24 -22.57 27.04
CA LEU A 29 10.77 -22.72 27.12
C LEU A 29 9.93 -21.43 27.13
N GLY A 30 8.92 -21.24 26.28
CA GLY A 30 7.95 -22.18 25.74
C GLY A 30 6.68 -21.38 25.44
N CYS A 31 5.91 -21.82 24.45
CA CYS A 31 4.80 -21.12 23.82
C CYS A 31 3.72 -20.61 24.78
N ALA A 32 3.39 -19.32 24.70
CA ALA A 32 2.17 -18.76 25.25
C ALA A 32 1.13 -18.59 24.12
N GLN A 33 0.16 -19.51 24.05
CA GLN A 33 -1.07 -19.33 23.27
C GLN A 33 -2.06 -18.49 24.11
N HIS A 34 -2.42 -17.32 23.61
CA HIS A 34 -3.53 -16.50 24.11
C HIS A 34 -4.68 -16.61 23.10
N GLY A 35 -5.73 -17.36 23.47
CA GLY A 35 -7.02 -17.32 22.78
C GLY A 35 -7.99 -16.44 23.60
N PRO A 36 -8.69 -15.47 22.99
CA PRO A 36 -9.68 -14.68 23.70
C PRO A 36 -10.98 -15.46 23.90
N ALA A 37 -11.53 -15.33 25.10
CA ALA A 37 -12.81 -15.86 25.53
C ALA A 37 -13.97 -15.14 24.81
N THR A 38 -14.81 -15.91 24.13
CA THR A 38 -16.12 -15.48 23.63
C THR A 38 -17.14 -15.63 24.76
N GLY A 39 -17.62 -14.50 25.29
CA GLY A 39 -18.78 -14.42 26.16
C GLY A 39 -19.80 -13.47 25.53
N ALA A 40 -20.94 -14.01 25.10
CA ALA A 40 -22.19 -13.27 24.93
C ALA A 40 -23.35 -14.26 24.89
N ALA A 41 -24.02 -14.41 26.03
CA ALA A 41 -25.43 -14.74 26.07
C ALA A 41 -26.21 -13.41 25.93
N ASN A 42 -27.22 -13.34 25.06
CA ASN A 42 -28.59 -13.21 25.54
C ASN A 42 -29.63 -13.39 24.43
N GLU A 43 -30.67 -14.13 24.80
CA GLU A 43 -31.93 -14.35 24.13
C GLU A 43 -32.84 -13.12 24.34
N SER A 44 -33.59 -12.69 23.32
CA SER A 44 -34.78 -11.84 23.48
C SER A 44 -35.71 -11.90 22.25
N ALA A 45 -36.78 -12.65 22.43
CA ALA A 45 -38.19 -12.29 22.21
C ALA A 45 -38.70 -11.77 20.84
N ALA A 46 -39.53 -12.62 20.23
CA ALA A 46 -40.96 -12.41 19.90
C ALA A 46 -41.42 -11.35 18.87
N ALA A 47 -41.98 -11.90 17.78
CA ALA A 47 -43.32 -11.68 17.19
C ALA A 47 -43.77 -10.29 16.68
N SER A 48 -44.11 -10.21 15.39
CA SER A 48 -45.52 -10.02 14.93
C SER A 48 -45.68 -10.15 13.40
N GLU A 49 -46.86 -10.66 13.04
CA GLU A 49 -47.35 -11.08 11.72
C GLU A 49 -48.27 -10.02 11.08
N ALA A 50 -48.14 -9.83 9.74
CA ALA A 50 -49.18 -9.55 8.71
C ALA A 50 -50.10 -8.28 8.80
N PRO A 51 -50.85 -7.85 7.74
CA PRO A 51 -51.13 -8.52 6.45
C PRO A 51 -51.05 -7.63 5.16
N ALA A 52 -51.50 -8.26 4.07
CA ALA A 52 -51.39 -7.93 2.66
C ALA A 52 -52.40 -6.90 2.07
N GLY A 53 -52.08 -6.44 0.86
CA GLY A 53 -52.97 -5.83 -0.15
C GLY A 53 -52.18 -4.86 -1.04
N GLY A 54 -52.25 -4.82 -2.37
CA GLY A 54 -52.95 -5.58 -3.39
C GLY A 54 -52.59 -5.00 -4.77
N SER A 55 -52.81 -5.79 -5.82
CA SER A 55 -52.97 -5.44 -7.25
C SER A 55 -51.78 -4.83 -8.03
N ALA A 56 -51.30 -5.64 -8.99
CA ALA A 56 -50.61 -5.20 -10.20
C ALA A 56 -51.55 -4.40 -11.14
N PRO A 57 -50.99 -3.72 -12.15
CA PRO A 57 -51.11 -4.32 -13.48
C PRO A 57 -49.75 -4.43 -14.19
N ARG A 58 -49.62 -5.54 -14.92
CA ARG A 58 -48.57 -5.79 -15.89
C ARG A 58 -48.69 -4.80 -17.04
N SER A 59 -47.58 -4.15 -17.40
CA SER A 59 -47.32 -3.67 -18.75
C SER A 59 -45.90 -4.07 -19.08
N ALA A 60 -45.77 -5.05 -19.97
CA ALA A 60 -44.53 -5.38 -20.64
C ALA A 60 -44.57 -4.66 -21.99
N ASP A 61 -43.67 -3.72 -22.23
CA ASP A 61 -42.78 -3.73 -23.41
C ASP A 61 -41.74 -2.61 -23.33
N ALA A 62 -40.64 -2.80 -24.05
CA ALA A 62 -39.49 -1.90 -24.27
C ALA A 62 -38.54 -1.67 -23.08
N GLY A 63 -37.62 -2.62 -22.93
CA GLY A 63 -36.40 -2.45 -22.16
C GLY A 63 -35.50 -1.38 -22.77
N GLU A 64 -35.51 -0.22 -22.15
CA GLU A 64 -34.36 0.65 -22.03
C GLU A 64 -34.35 1.04 -20.55
N GLN A 65 -33.56 0.32 -19.73
CA GLN A 65 -33.38 0.70 -18.34
C GLN A 65 -32.55 1.99 -18.27
N ALA A 66 -33.17 3.12 -18.59
CA ALA A 66 -32.78 4.39 -18.03
C ALA A 66 -32.98 4.23 -16.52
N LYS A 67 -31.88 3.94 -15.80
CA LYS A 67 -31.84 3.89 -14.34
C LYS A 67 -32.62 5.09 -13.82
N ALA A 68 -33.65 4.82 -13.02
CA ALA A 68 -34.36 5.85 -12.30
C ALA A 68 -33.32 6.67 -11.52
N ASP A 69 -33.08 7.91 -11.95
CA ASP A 69 -32.30 8.87 -11.19
C ASP A 69 -33.20 9.31 -10.03
N LEU A 70 -33.10 8.57 -8.93
CA LEU A 70 -33.95 8.71 -7.74
C LEU A 70 -33.73 10.05 -7.00
N GLY A 71 -33.05 11.03 -7.62
CA GLY A 71 -32.66 12.29 -6.99
C GLY A 71 -31.68 12.11 -5.82
N VAL A 72 -31.12 10.91 -5.66
CA VAL A 72 -30.14 10.57 -4.63
C VAL A 72 -28.74 10.82 -5.17
N MET A 73 -27.97 11.60 -4.44
CA MET A 73 -26.59 11.95 -4.76
C MET A 73 -25.67 10.78 -4.43
N LEU A 74 -25.66 9.75 -5.28
CA LEU A 74 -24.88 8.53 -5.08
C LEU A 74 -23.57 8.57 -5.87
N ALA A 75 -22.46 8.28 -5.19
CA ALA A 75 -21.19 7.96 -5.85
C ALA A 75 -21.02 6.44 -5.90
N TYR A 76 -21.04 5.87 -7.10
CA TYR A 76 -20.86 4.44 -7.30
C TYR A 76 -19.38 4.08 -7.46
N GLU A 77 -18.95 3.10 -6.68
CA GLU A 77 -17.64 2.47 -6.78
C GLU A 77 -17.80 0.98 -7.10
N HIS A 78 -17.11 0.53 -8.15
CA HIS A 78 -17.05 -0.87 -8.55
C HIS A 78 -15.68 -1.44 -8.23
N ARG A 79 -15.64 -2.56 -7.51
CA ARG A 79 -14.42 -3.33 -7.26
C ARG A 79 -14.49 -4.62 -8.08
N VAL A 80 -13.53 -4.80 -8.97
CA VAL A 80 -13.48 -5.98 -9.86
C VAL A 80 -12.13 -6.65 -9.70
N ARG A 81 -12.12 -7.87 -9.15
CA ARG A 81 -10.95 -8.73 -9.16
C ARG A 81 -11.04 -9.73 -10.30
N VAL A 82 -10.03 -9.73 -11.16
CA VAL A 82 -9.90 -10.67 -12.26
C VAL A 82 -8.67 -11.53 -12.03
N ARG A 83 -8.83 -12.85 -12.10
CA ARG A 83 -7.70 -13.78 -12.04
C ARG A 83 -7.29 -14.16 -13.45
N LEU A 84 -6.01 -14.03 -13.75
CA LEU A 84 -5.45 -14.28 -15.07
C LEU A 84 -4.13 -15.05 -14.91
N PRO A 85 -3.66 -15.79 -15.92
CA PRO A 85 -2.28 -16.23 -16.01
C PRO A 85 -1.31 -15.04 -15.92
N GLY A 86 -0.23 -15.18 -15.16
CA GLY A 86 0.69 -14.09 -14.84
C GLY A 86 1.30 -13.37 -16.06
N ASP A 87 1.52 -14.10 -17.14
CA ASP A 87 2.01 -13.62 -18.44
C ASP A 87 1.03 -12.69 -19.16
N LYS A 88 -0.27 -12.81 -18.87
CA LYS A 88 -1.34 -12.02 -19.49
C LYS A 88 -1.76 -10.79 -18.69
N ILE A 89 -1.36 -10.69 -17.41
CA ILE A 89 -1.78 -9.60 -16.51
C ILE A 89 -1.39 -8.24 -17.09
N ALA A 90 -0.13 -8.06 -17.48
CA ALA A 90 0.37 -6.80 -18.02
C ALA A 90 -0.36 -6.41 -19.32
N ALA A 91 -0.52 -7.37 -20.23
CA ALA A 91 -1.21 -7.14 -21.51
C ALA A 91 -2.69 -6.80 -21.30
N ARG A 92 -3.37 -7.47 -20.37
CA ARG A 92 -4.78 -7.23 -20.07
C ARG A 92 -5.00 -5.87 -19.40
N ALA A 93 -4.20 -5.54 -18.39
CA ALA A 93 -4.25 -4.25 -17.71
C ALA A 93 -4.03 -3.11 -18.70
N LYS A 94 -3.03 -3.26 -19.58
CA LYS A 94 -2.76 -2.29 -20.65
C LYS A 94 -3.91 -2.19 -21.66
N ALA A 95 -4.51 -3.30 -22.08
CA ALA A 95 -5.65 -3.27 -23.00
C ALA A 95 -6.87 -2.54 -22.40
N VAL A 96 -7.12 -2.68 -21.09
CA VAL A 96 -8.19 -1.94 -20.40
C VAL A 96 -7.85 -0.45 -20.29
N GLN A 97 -6.58 -0.12 -19.99
CA GLN A 97 -6.09 1.25 -19.98
C GLN A 97 -6.22 1.92 -21.36
N ASP A 98 -5.79 1.22 -22.42
CA ASP A 98 -5.83 1.70 -23.80
C ASP A 98 -7.29 1.87 -24.26
N ALA A 99 -8.21 0.98 -23.85
CA ALA A 99 -9.64 1.13 -24.13
C ALA A 99 -10.27 2.33 -23.42
N CYS A 100 -9.84 2.63 -22.19
CA CYS A 100 -10.27 3.81 -21.44
C CYS A 100 -9.72 5.11 -22.08
N THR A 101 -8.41 5.19 -22.27
CA THR A 101 -7.74 6.38 -22.84
C THR A 101 -8.13 6.64 -24.29
N GLY A 102 -8.38 5.58 -25.07
CA GLY A 102 -8.89 5.66 -26.43
C GLY A 102 -10.39 5.97 -26.53
N GLY A 103 -11.11 6.10 -25.40
CA GLY A 103 -12.52 6.44 -25.38
C GLY A 103 -13.44 5.41 -26.02
N LYS A 104 -13.03 4.13 -26.08
CA LYS A 104 -13.72 3.07 -26.83
C LYS A 104 -15.19 2.89 -26.42
N PHE A 105 -15.50 3.15 -25.16
CA PHE A 105 -16.83 2.97 -24.58
C PHE A 105 -17.46 4.29 -24.07
N GLY A 106 -16.82 5.44 -24.32
CA GLY A 106 -17.25 6.75 -23.84
C GLY A 106 -16.17 7.50 -23.05
N PRO A 107 -16.51 8.66 -22.47
CA PRO A 107 -15.58 9.43 -21.65
C PRO A 107 -15.04 8.60 -20.49
N CYS A 108 -13.72 8.45 -20.44
CA CYS A 108 -13.01 7.70 -19.42
C CYS A 108 -11.69 8.40 -19.07
N ALA A 109 -11.39 8.47 -17.78
CA ALA A 109 -10.17 9.05 -17.25
C ALA A 109 -9.46 8.02 -16.38
N VAL A 110 -8.18 7.76 -16.68
CA VAL A 110 -7.32 6.92 -15.85
C VAL A 110 -6.83 7.76 -14.67
N LEU A 111 -7.13 7.31 -13.44
CA LEU A 111 -6.71 7.98 -12.21
C LEU A 111 -5.36 7.47 -11.70
N GLY A 112 -5.07 6.20 -11.94
CA GLY A 112 -3.81 5.58 -11.53
C GLY A 112 -3.68 4.17 -12.08
N MET A 113 -2.44 3.74 -12.27
CA MET A 113 -2.11 2.38 -12.66
C MET A 113 -0.84 1.97 -11.93
N ASP A 114 -0.92 0.87 -11.18
CA ASP A 114 0.19 0.22 -10.52
C ASP A 114 0.39 -1.15 -11.14
N GLN A 115 1.62 -1.53 -11.40
CA GLN A 115 1.95 -2.86 -11.91
C GLN A 115 3.17 -3.39 -11.17
N SER A 116 3.04 -4.60 -10.62
CA SER A 116 4.14 -5.34 -10.01
C SER A 116 4.52 -6.51 -10.90
N GLY A 117 5.81 -6.62 -11.19
CA GLY A 117 6.41 -7.82 -11.80
C GLY A 117 7.07 -8.71 -10.74
N GLY A 118 7.65 -9.82 -11.18
CA GLY A 118 8.34 -10.79 -10.32
C GLY A 118 7.60 -12.12 -10.24
N ASP A 119 7.80 -12.85 -9.15
CA ASP A 119 7.23 -14.20 -8.94
C ASP A 119 5.70 -14.19 -8.76
N SER A 120 5.13 -13.05 -8.35
CA SER A 120 3.68 -12.82 -8.24
C SER A 120 3.29 -11.55 -9.01
N PRO A 121 3.15 -11.63 -10.33
CA PRO A 121 2.75 -10.48 -11.14
C PRO A 121 1.33 -10.04 -10.77
N SER A 122 1.13 -8.73 -10.63
CA SER A 122 -0.17 -8.14 -10.34
C SER A 122 -0.29 -6.76 -10.97
N ALA A 123 -1.51 -6.32 -11.22
CA ALA A 123 -1.77 -4.97 -11.71
C ALA A 123 -3.03 -4.40 -11.05
N ARG A 124 -2.99 -3.11 -10.72
CA ARG A 124 -4.13 -2.35 -10.21
C ARG A 124 -4.38 -1.17 -11.13
N LEU A 125 -5.63 -0.99 -11.54
CA LEU A 125 -6.02 0.08 -12.45
C LEU A 125 -7.26 0.79 -11.89
N GLN A 126 -7.13 2.08 -11.63
CA GLN A 126 -8.21 2.93 -11.17
C GLN A 126 -8.66 3.83 -12.31
N VAL A 127 -9.92 3.72 -12.69
CA VAL A 127 -10.51 4.47 -13.79
C VAL A 127 -11.83 5.09 -13.39
N ARG A 128 -12.11 6.25 -13.98
CA ARG A 128 -13.35 6.98 -13.81
C ARG A 128 -14.05 7.09 -15.15
N LEU A 129 -15.30 6.63 -15.23
CA LEU A 129 -16.03 6.57 -16.49
C LEU A 129 -17.52 6.82 -16.31
N VAL A 130 -18.19 7.03 -17.44
CA VAL A 130 -19.65 7.15 -17.54
C VAL A 130 -20.34 5.79 -17.29
N PRO A 131 -21.58 5.78 -16.73
CA PRO A 131 -22.28 4.54 -16.36
C PRO A 131 -22.43 3.53 -17.51
N GLN A 132 -22.66 4.00 -18.73
CA GLN A 132 -22.82 3.16 -19.93
C GLN A 132 -21.53 2.42 -20.34
N ALA A 133 -20.36 2.90 -19.91
CA ALA A 133 -19.06 2.32 -20.24
C ALA A 133 -18.62 1.21 -19.26
N VAL A 134 -19.33 1.06 -18.14
CA VAL A 134 -18.94 0.17 -17.02
C VAL A 134 -18.97 -1.29 -17.44
N GLU A 135 -20.13 -1.78 -17.84
CA GLU A 135 -20.33 -3.17 -18.22
C GLU A 135 -19.40 -3.64 -19.37
N PRO A 136 -19.24 -2.90 -20.49
CA PRO A 136 -18.36 -3.34 -21.57
C PRO A 136 -16.87 -3.29 -21.17
N LEU A 137 -16.46 -2.37 -20.31
CA LEU A 137 -15.07 -2.31 -19.82
C LEU A 137 -14.77 -3.47 -18.86
N ILE A 138 -15.72 -3.83 -17.99
CA ILE A 138 -15.60 -5.01 -17.13
C ILE A 138 -15.56 -6.30 -17.97
N ALA A 139 -16.38 -6.38 -19.03
CA ALA A 139 -16.35 -7.50 -19.95
C ALA A 139 -14.99 -7.64 -20.66
N LEU A 140 -14.36 -6.52 -21.06
CA LEU A 140 -13.01 -6.52 -21.64
C LEU A 140 -11.95 -6.98 -20.63
N ALA A 141 -12.09 -6.59 -19.36
CA ALA A 141 -11.19 -6.99 -18.29
C ALA A 141 -11.28 -8.49 -17.99
N GLY A 142 -12.49 -9.05 -17.97
CA GLY A 142 -12.75 -10.47 -17.73
C GLY A 142 -12.73 -11.37 -18.97
N GLN A 143 -12.41 -10.83 -20.15
CA GLN A 143 -12.56 -11.56 -21.41
C GLN A 143 -11.60 -12.76 -21.48
N GLY A 144 -12.17 -13.97 -21.36
CA GLY A 144 -11.44 -15.23 -21.45
C GLY A 144 -11.00 -15.83 -20.11
N GLU A 145 -11.42 -15.28 -18.96
CA GLU A 145 -10.98 -15.71 -17.63
C GLU A 145 -12.09 -15.58 -16.56
N GLN A 146 -11.84 -16.12 -15.36
CA GLN A 146 -12.78 -16.04 -14.25
C GLN A 146 -12.69 -14.68 -13.54
N ILE A 147 -13.82 -13.96 -13.50
CA ILE A 147 -14.01 -12.85 -12.57
C ILE A 147 -14.07 -13.46 -11.16
N ALA A 148 -13.03 -13.21 -10.38
CA ALA A 148 -12.88 -13.77 -9.05
C ALA A 148 -13.83 -13.13 -8.04
N GLU A 149 -14.00 -11.81 -8.14
CA GLU A 149 -14.88 -11.05 -7.27
C GLU A 149 -15.39 -9.82 -8.00
N ARG A 150 -16.68 -9.53 -7.84
CA ARG A 150 -17.29 -8.28 -8.28
C ARG A 150 -18.09 -7.71 -7.12
N GLY A 151 -17.71 -6.53 -6.67
CA GLY A 151 -18.41 -5.75 -5.66
C GLY A 151 -18.88 -4.42 -6.23
N ILE A 152 -20.05 -3.97 -5.79
CA ILE A 152 -20.55 -2.62 -6.07
C ILE A 152 -20.84 -1.98 -4.73
N GLN A 153 -20.31 -0.78 -4.53
CA GLN A 153 -20.57 0.03 -3.36
C GLN A 153 -21.11 1.38 -3.82
N ALA A 154 -22.08 1.91 -3.09
CA ALA A 154 -22.63 3.22 -3.34
C ALA A 154 -22.46 4.05 -2.07
N GLU A 155 -21.75 5.17 -2.18
CA GLU A 155 -21.65 6.14 -1.11
C GLU A 155 -22.75 7.19 -1.29
N ASP A 156 -23.56 7.40 -0.25
CA ASP A 156 -24.59 8.44 -0.24
C ASP A 156 -23.96 9.79 0.17
N LEU A 157 -23.79 10.66 -0.82
CA LEU A 157 -23.26 12.01 -0.63
C LEU A 157 -24.36 13.05 -0.41
N ALA A 158 -25.65 12.67 -0.33
CA ALA A 158 -26.76 13.63 -0.24
C ALA A 158 -26.63 14.54 0.98
N VAL A 159 -26.30 13.98 2.14
CA VAL A 159 -26.07 14.75 3.38
C VAL A 159 -24.88 15.69 3.23
N ALA A 160 -23.75 15.19 2.73
CA ALA A 160 -22.53 15.98 2.57
C ALA A 160 -22.69 17.15 1.59
N VAL A 161 -23.40 16.94 0.47
CA VAL A 161 -23.70 17.97 -0.52
C VAL A 161 -24.64 19.02 0.05
N ARG A 162 -25.72 18.57 0.71
CA ARG A 162 -26.68 19.47 1.34
C ARG A 162 -26.03 20.35 2.39
N ASP A 163 -25.19 19.78 3.26
CA ASP A 163 -24.56 20.51 4.35
C ASP A 163 -23.52 21.51 3.81
N ASN A 164 -22.76 21.16 2.77
CA ASN A 164 -21.88 22.10 2.09
C ASN A 164 -22.67 23.22 1.39
N ALA A 165 -23.80 22.90 0.75
CA ALA A 165 -24.67 23.90 0.14
C ALA A 165 -25.21 24.92 1.17
N MET A 166 -25.69 24.44 2.33
CA MET A 166 -26.12 25.31 3.42
C MET A 166 -24.97 26.16 3.97
N ARG A 167 -23.77 25.58 4.10
CA ARG A 167 -22.57 26.31 4.54
C ARG A 167 -22.22 27.45 3.58
N ARG A 168 -22.19 27.18 2.27
CA ARG A 168 -21.90 28.19 1.24
C ARG A 168 -22.93 29.32 1.26
N ASP A 169 -24.20 28.97 1.34
CA ASP A 169 -25.30 29.92 1.39
C ASP A 169 -25.25 30.81 2.65
N ARG A 170 -24.90 30.24 3.81
CA ARG A 170 -24.64 30.99 5.04
C ARG A 170 -23.46 31.97 4.87
N LEU A 171 -22.33 31.50 4.32
CA LEU A 171 -21.13 32.33 4.11
C LEU A 171 -21.42 33.47 3.13
N ARG A 172 -22.17 33.23 2.04
CA ARG A 172 -22.57 34.28 1.09
C ARG A 172 -23.43 35.36 1.74
N ARG A 173 -24.38 34.98 2.58
CA ARG A 173 -25.19 35.95 3.34
C ARG A 173 -24.34 36.76 4.32
N GLU A 174 -23.40 36.13 5.00
CA GLU A 174 -22.48 36.83 5.91
C GLU A 174 -21.60 37.82 5.12
N HIS A 175 -21.01 37.39 4.00
CA HIS A 175 -20.22 38.23 3.11
C HIS A 175 -21.01 39.44 2.61
N ALA A 176 -22.22 39.23 2.06
CA ALA A 176 -23.08 40.31 1.58
C ALA A 176 -23.41 41.32 2.70
N ARG A 177 -23.72 40.83 3.90
CA ARG A 177 -24.00 41.70 5.06
C ARG A 177 -22.77 42.49 5.51
N LEU A 178 -21.57 41.90 5.44
CA LEU A 178 -20.33 42.62 5.78
C LEU A 178 -19.97 43.67 4.73
N LEU A 179 -20.22 43.41 3.45
CA LEU A 179 -20.06 44.40 2.38
C LEU A 179 -21.01 45.59 2.59
N GLU A 180 -22.28 45.33 2.93
CA GLU A 180 -23.23 46.40 3.28
C GLU A 180 -22.75 47.25 4.46
N PHE A 181 -22.07 46.66 5.45
CA PHE A 181 -21.47 47.43 6.54
C PHE A 181 -20.23 48.21 6.09
N GLN A 182 -19.38 47.63 5.24
CA GLN A 182 -18.18 48.31 4.72
C GLN A 182 -18.52 49.55 3.88
N GLU A 183 -19.64 49.54 3.15
CA GLU A 183 -20.10 50.68 2.33
C GLU A 183 -20.58 51.88 3.18
N ARG A 184 -20.87 51.67 4.47
CA ARG A 184 -21.29 52.74 5.37
C ARG A 184 -20.10 53.65 5.72
N ARG A 185 -20.31 54.97 5.56
CA ARG A 185 -19.26 55.99 5.69
C ARG A 185 -19.00 56.46 7.14
N ASP A 186 -19.77 55.97 8.11
CA ASP A 186 -19.74 56.37 9.52
C ASP A 186 -18.85 55.50 10.42
N LEU A 187 -18.04 54.60 9.85
CA LEU A 187 -17.19 53.66 10.59
C LEU A 187 -15.81 54.24 10.97
N LYS A 188 -15.26 53.79 12.09
CA LYS A 188 -13.87 54.11 12.49
C LYS A 188 -12.89 53.31 11.64
N MET A 189 -11.70 53.87 11.39
CA MET A 189 -10.67 53.20 10.56
C MET A 189 -10.26 51.82 11.09
N ALA A 190 -10.27 51.62 12.41
CA ALA A 190 -10.01 50.30 13.02
C ALA A 190 -11.11 49.27 12.70
N ASP A 191 -12.37 49.70 12.62
CA ASP A 191 -13.51 48.83 12.30
C ASP A 191 -13.48 48.42 10.82
N VAL A 192 -13.00 49.30 9.94
CA VAL A 192 -12.82 48.98 8.51
C VAL A 192 -11.76 47.90 8.30
N LEU A 193 -10.65 47.94 9.06
CA LEU A 193 -9.61 46.92 8.97
C LEU A 193 -10.11 45.55 9.45
N THR A 194 -10.80 45.51 10.60
CA THR A 194 -11.36 44.26 11.13
C THR A 194 -12.45 43.66 10.22
N LEU A 195 -13.29 44.51 9.61
CA LEU A 195 -14.25 44.07 8.58
C LEU A 195 -13.54 43.48 7.36
N SER A 196 -12.47 44.12 6.89
CA SER A 196 -11.71 43.65 5.73
C SER A 196 -11.03 42.30 5.98
N GLU A 197 -10.43 42.12 7.16
CA GLU A 197 -9.88 40.82 7.58
C GLU A 197 -10.97 39.74 7.64
N ARG A 198 -12.14 40.07 8.19
CA ARG A 198 -13.26 39.12 8.25
C ARG A 198 -13.81 38.76 6.88
N ILE A 199 -13.89 39.73 5.96
CA ILE A 199 -14.30 39.50 4.56
C ILE A 199 -13.31 38.54 3.89
N ALA A 200 -12.00 38.80 4.01
CA ALA A 200 -10.96 37.94 3.43
C ALA A 200 -11.03 36.50 3.97
N GLU A 201 -11.28 36.33 5.27
CA GLU A 201 -11.48 35.02 5.89
C GLU A 201 -12.71 34.30 5.32
N ILE A 202 -13.83 34.99 5.15
CA ILE A 202 -15.05 34.41 4.58
C ILE A 202 -14.85 34.03 3.11
N GLU A 203 -14.16 34.86 2.33
CA GLU A 203 -13.84 34.57 0.94
C GLU A 203 -12.98 33.32 0.81
N SER A 204 -11.97 33.17 1.67
CA SER A 204 -11.16 31.95 1.78
C SER A 204 -12.02 30.73 2.09
N GLN A 205 -12.91 30.82 3.08
CA GLN A 205 -13.82 29.73 3.44
C GLN A 205 -14.81 29.40 2.32
N LEU A 206 -15.28 30.41 1.59
CA LEU A 206 -16.19 30.23 0.46
C LEU A 206 -15.49 29.51 -0.69
N GLN A 207 -14.26 29.92 -1.01
CA GLN A 207 -13.44 29.26 -2.02
C GLN A 207 -13.18 27.79 -1.67
N ALA A 208 -12.88 27.49 -0.40
CA ALA A 208 -12.72 26.11 0.07
C ALA A 208 -14.03 25.30 -0.10
N ALA A 209 -15.17 25.86 0.32
CA ALA A 209 -16.46 25.19 0.19
C ALA A 209 -16.87 24.98 -1.28
N GLU A 210 -16.49 25.87 -2.19
CA GLU A 210 -16.72 25.71 -3.63
C GLU A 210 -15.86 24.61 -4.26
N GLN A 211 -14.61 24.48 -3.83
CA GLN A 211 -13.74 23.37 -4.24
C GLN A 211 -14.31 22.02 -3.78
N GLU A 212 -14.80 21.95 -2.53
CA GLU A 212 -15.48 20.76 -2.01
C GLU A 212 -16.72 20.40 -2.84
N ALA A 213 -17.58 21.38 -3.15
CA ALA A 213 -18.76 21.16 -3.98
C ALA A 213 -18.38 20.65 -5.39
N ALA A 214 -17.33 21.20 -6.00
CA ALA A 214 -16.85 20.74 -7.29
C ALA A 214 -16.31 19.29 -7.24
N GLN A 215 -15.65 18.91 -6.14
CA GLN A 215 -15.21 17.52 -5.92
C GLN A 215 -16.39 16.57 -5.75
N GLN A 216 -17.38 16.93 -4.94
CA GLN A 216 -18.60 16.13 -4.72
C GLN A 216 -19.35 15.94 -6.04
N GLN A 217 -19.54 17.00 -6.83
CA GLN A 217 -20.20 16.91 -8.13
C GLN A 217 -19.45 15.99 -9.11
N ARG A 218 -18.11 16.02 -9.10
CA ARG A 218 -17.30 15.09 -9.90
C ARG A 218 -17.49 13.63 -9.45
N ARG A 219 -17.60 13.36 -8.14
CA ARG A 219 -17.82 12.01 -7.60
C ARG A 219 -19.21 11.46 -7.93
N ILE A 220 -20.22 12.32 -8.03
CA ILE A 220 -21.60 11.93 -8.32
C ILE A 220 -21.81 11.70 -9.83
N SER A 221 -21.22 12.56 -10.67
CA SER A 221 -21.38 12.48 -12.13
C SER A 221 -20.58 11.36 -12.79
N THR A 222 -19.69 10.69 -12.06
CA THR A 222 -18.80 9.67 -12.62
C THR A 222 -18.75 8.45 -11.72
N GLN A 223 -18.53 7.28 -12.32
CA GLN A 223 -18.38 6.05 -11.58
C GLN A 223 -16.90 5.69 -11.48
N LEU A 224 -16.48 5.33 -10.27
CA LEU A 224 -15.12 4.86 -10.02
C LEU A 224 -15.10 3.34 -10.18
N ILE A 225 -14.14 2.82 -10.94
CA ILE A 225 -13.88 1.39 -11.01
C ILE A 225 -12.44 1.13 -10.61
N ASN A 226 -12.25 0.23 -9.65
CA ASN A 226 -10.96 -0.31 -9.27
C ASN A 226 -10.86 -1.75 -9.80
N PHE A 227 -9.96 -1.95 -10.77
CA PHE A 227 -9.62 -3.25 -11.30
C PHE A 227 -8.38 -3.78 -10.58
N GLU A 228 -8.48 -5.00 -10.07
CA GLU A 228 -7.38 -5.75 -9.48
C GLU A 228 -7.15 -7.00 -10.32
N PHE A 229 -5.99 -7.09 -10.95
CA PHE A 229 -5.55 -8.24 -11.72
C PHE A 229 -4.54 -9.03 -10.91
N GLY A 230 -4.87 -10.28 -10.60
CA GLY A 230 -4.01 -11.20 -9.86
C GLY A 230 -3.82 -12.51 -10.61
N THR A 231 -2.86 -13.30 -10.16
CA THR A 231 -2.62 -14.66 -10.65
C THR A 231 -3.73 -15.61 -10.20
N THR A 232 -3.85 -16.75 -10.90
CA THR A 232 -4.76 -17.82 -10.47
C THR A 232 -4.19 -18.55 -9.23
N LEU A 233 -5.06 -19.10 -8.37
CA LEU A 233 -4.66 -19.77 -7.12
C LEU A 233 -3.64 -20.92 -7.34
N GLY A 234 -3.73 -21.61 -8.48
CA GLY A 234 -2.78 -22.65 -8.87
C GLY A 234 -1.38 -22.12 -9.20
N GLN A 235 -1.28 -20.87 -9.66
CA GLN A 235 -0.01 -20.24 -9.98
C GLN A 235 0.62 -19.55 -8.76
N GLU A 236 -0.19 -18.97 -7.85
CA GLU A 236 0.30 -18.44 -6.56
C GLU A 236 0.92 -19.53 -5.68
N SER A 237 0.24 -20.68 -5.54
CA SER A 237 0.81 -21.82 -4.80
C SER A 237 2.11 -22.34 -5.42
N SER A 238 2.22 -22.31 -6.76
CA SER A 238 3.45 -22.71 -7.44
C SER A 238 4.61 -21.71 -7.27
N SER A 239 4.33 -20.41 -7.21
CA SER A 239 5.35 -19.38 -6.98
C SER A 239 5.83 -19.39 -5.53
N GLU A 240 4.96 -19.63 -4.55
CA GLU A 240 5.35 -19.79 -3.14
C GLU A 240 6.32 -20.98 -2.94
N ILE A 241 6.08 -22.12 -3.60
CA ILE A 241 6.97 -23.28 -3.54
C ILE A 241 8.32 -22.97 -4.21
N GLY A 242 8.29 -22.30 -5.37
CA GLY A 242 9.49 -21.89 -6.09
C GLY A 242 10.35 -20.91 -5.28
N GLU A 243 9.71 -19.99 -4.58
CA GLU A 243 10.36 -19.01 -3.71
C GLU A 243 11.00 -19.70 -2.50
N ALA A 244 10.27 -20.61 -1.83
CA ALA A 244 10.83 -21.37 -0.72
C ALA A 244 12.11 -22.14 -1.12
N VAL A 245 12.11 -22.82 -2.28
CA VAL A 245 13.29 -23.54 -2.79
C VAL A 245 14.47 -22.60 -3.06
N ARG A 246 14.19 -21.40 -3.59
CA ARG A 246 15.22 -20.39 -3.87
C ARG A 246 15.81 -19.84 -2.56
N ASP A 247 14.97 -19.61 -1.57
CA ASP A 247 15.39 -19.15 -0.24
C ASP A 247 16.25 -20.22 0.46
N PHE A 248 15.85 -21.50 0.40
CA PHE A 248 16.70 -22.61 0.87
C PHE A 248 18.07 -22.62 0.18
N GLY A 249 18.11 -22.42 -1.14
CA GLY A 249 19.36 -22.30 -1.89
C GLY A 249 20.22 -21.12 -1.42
N GLY A 250 19.58 -19.97 -1.17
CA GLY A 250 20.21 -18.77 -0.62
C GLY A 250 20.85 -19.03 0.75
N ILE A 251 20.14 -19.71 1.66
CA ILE A 251 20.64 -20.06 2.99
C ILE A 251 21.83 -21.02 2.89
N VAL A 252 21.74 -22.07 2.07
CA VAL A 252 22.85 -23.02 1.86
C VAL A 252 24.08 -22.31 1.30
N ALA A 253 23.88 -21.45 0.28
CA ALA A 253 24.96 -20.65 -0.29
C ALA A 253 25.58 -19.70 0.76
N ALA A 254 24.77 -19.10 1.63
CA ALA A 254 25.24 -18.24 2.71
C ALA A 254 26.08 -19.02 3.73
N VAL A 255 25.66 -20.23 4.12
CA VAL A 255 26.41 -21.11 5.03
C VAL A 255 27.75 -21.52 4.41
N ILE A 256 27.75 -21.92 3.14
CA ILE A 256 28.99 -22.27 2.41
C ILE A 256 29.93 -21.05 2.32
N ALA A 257 29.39 -19.87 1.97
CA ALA A 257 30.16 -18.64 1.93
C ALA A 257 30.76 -18.29 3.29
N PHE A 258 30.01 -18.50 4.38
CA PHE A 258 30.50 -18.34 5.74
C PHE A 258 31.64 -19.31 6.07
N LEU A 259 31.50 -20.60 5.74
CA LEU A 259 32.55 -21.60 5.97
C LEU A 259 33.82 -21.28 5.20
N ILE A 260 33.72 -20.85 3.94
CA ILE A 260 34.86 -20.42 3.13
C ILE A 260 35.57 -19.23 3.79
N ARG A 261 34.82 -18.23 4.22
CA ARG A 261 35.38 -17.05 4.94
C ARG A 261 36.02 -17.44 6.26
N ALA A 262 35.41 -18.34 7.03
CA ALA A 262 35.95 -18.83 8.29
C ALA A 262 37.25 -19.60 8.10
N LEU A 263 37.31 -20.51 7.12
CA LEU A 263 38.52 -21.24 6.74
C LEU A 263 39.64 -20.29 6.27
N ALA A 264 39.30 -19.29 5.47
CA ALA A 264 40.26 -18.29 4.99
C ALA A 264 40.95 -17.53 6.15
N VAL A 265 40.24 -17.31 7.27
CA VAL A 265 40.79 -16.67 8.48
C VAL A 265 41.48 -17.67 9.41
N LEU A 266 40.93 -18.88 9.55
CA LEU A 266 41.45 -19.90 10.47
C LEU A 266 42.79 -20.48 10.00
N LEU A 267 42.99 -20.63 8.69
CA LEU A 267 44.19 -21.22 8.11
C LEU A 267 45.48 -20.43 8.44
N PRO A 268 45.56 -19.09 8.27
CA PRO A 268 46.74 -18.33 8.69
C PRO A 268 46.93 -18.32 10.23
N LEU A 269 45.85 -18.27 11.01
CA LEU A 269 45.94 -18.34 12.48
C LEU A 269 46.45 -19.70 12.96
N GLY A 270 46.06 -20.78 12.31
CA GLY A 270 46.53 -22.13 12.60
C GLY A 270 48.03 -22.29 12.35
N ILE A 271 48.53 -21.75 11.23
CA ILE A 271 49.97 -21.77 10.91
C ILE A 271 50.77 -20.97 11.95
N VAL A 272 50.34 -19.75 12.25
CA VAL A 272 51.02 -18.88 13.23
C VAL A 272 50.96 -19.48 14.63
N GLY A 273 49.78 -19.96 15.06
CA GLY A 273 49.59 -20.60 16.36
C GLY A 273 50.41 -21.88 16.51
N GLY A 274 50.43 -22.74 15.49
CA GLY A 274 51.23 -23.96 15.46
C GLY A 274 52.74 -23.68 15.57
N ALA A 275 53.24 -22.68 14.83
CA ALA A 275 54.64 -22.25 14.92
C ALA A 275 54.99 -21.74 16.33
N PHE A 276 54.07 -21.00 16.97
CA PHE A 276 54.25 -20.49 18.33
C PHE A 276 54.31 -21.61 19.37
N VAL A 277 53.41 -22.59 19.28
CA VAL A 277 53.40 -23.76 20.16
C VAL A 277 54.67 -24.60 19.97
N TRP A 278 55.11 -24.79 18.74
CA TRP A 278 56.34 -25.51 18.44
C TRP A 278 57.58 -24.82 19.04
N LEU A 279 57.68 -23.49 18.92
CA LEU A 279 58.73 -22.70 19.56
C LEU A 279 58.68 -22.80 21.09
N LEU A 280 57.49 -22.72 21.70
CA LEU A 280 57.32 -22.86 23.15
C LEU A 280 57.77 -24.25 23.64
N LEU A 281 57.34 -25.31 22.96
CA LEU A 281 57.70 -26.69 23.32
C LEU A 281 59.20 -26.93 23.16
N LYS A 282 59.83 -26.38 22.11
CA LYS A 282 61.28 -26.44 21.92
C LYS A 282 62.02 -25.71 23.04
N PHE A 283 61.54 -24.53 23.43
CA PHE A 283 62.14 -23.74 24.51
C PHE A 283 61.99 -24.42 25.88
N LEU A 284 60.83 -25.03 26.16
CA LEU A 284 60.57 -25.80 27.38
C LEU A 284 61.41 -27.08 27.43
N ARG A 285 61.56 -27.79 26.32
CA ARG A 285 62.46 -28.96 26.21
C ARG A 285 63.92 -28.57 26.44
N ALA A 286 64.37 -27.46 25.84
CA ALA A 286 65.72 -26.93 26.05
C ALA A 286 65.96 -26.52 27.52
N ARG A 287 64.98 -25.90 28.19
CA ARG A 287 65.06 -25.58 29.62
C ARG A 287 65.11 -26.83 30.51
N ARG A 288 64.34 -27.88 30.19
CA ARG A 288 64.39 -29.16 30.93
C ARG A 288 65.74 -29.87 30.77
N ALA A 289 66.35 -29.82 29.58
CA ALA A 289 67.69 -30.35 29.36
C ALA A 289 68.76 -29.62 30.18
N ARG A 290 68.69 -28.29 30.28
CA ARG A 290 69.61 -27.49 31.11
C ARG A 290 69.45 -27.73 32.62
N ARG A 291 68.24 -28.00 33.10
CA ARG A 291 68.00 -28.34 34.52
C ARG A 291 68.58 -29.71 34.92
N LYS A 292 68.64 -30.67 34.00
CA LYS A 292 69.29 -31.97 34.24
C LYS A 292 70.82 -31.89 34.26
N ALA A 293 71.40 -30.89 33.62
CA ALA A 293 72.85 -30.66 33.62
C ALA A 293 73.36 -29.84 34.83
N ALA A 294 72.46 -29.24 35.62
CA ALA A 294 72.81 -28.43 36.79
C ALA A 294 72.49 -29.13 38.13
N GLY A 295 72.11 -30.41 38.10
CA GLY A 295 71.78 -31.21 39.28
C GLY A 295 72.37 -32.63 39.24
N GLY A 296 73.45 -32.82 38.49
CA GLY A 296 74.30 -34.01 38.51
C GLY A 296 75.67 -33.65 39.05
#